data_AF-A0A2V8C6E6-F1
#
_entry.id   AF-A0A2V8C6E6-F1
#
_cell.length_a   1.000
_cell.length_b   1.000
_cell.length_c   1.000
_cell.angle_alpha   90.00
_cell.angle_beta   90.00
_cell.angle_gamma   90.00
#
_symmetry.space_group_name_H-M   'P 1'
#
loop_
_entity.id
_entity.type
_entity.pdbx_description
1 polymer ?
#
loop_
_entity_poly.entity_id
_entity_poly.type
_entity_poly.pdbx_seq_one_letter_code
_entity_poly.pdbx_strand_id
1 'polypeptide(L)'
;MIAAALGTLAAAARDERPDALVVVDFPDFNFRLARRVRRLGIPVVYYISPQIWAWRPRRLAAIREFADRVLVIFPFEEAIYRDGGVPVEFVGHPLVDLAKARTTRDRFLVEQRLS
;
A
#
# COMPACT_ATOMS: atom_id res chain seq x y z
N MET A 1 12.42 7.76 18.27
CA MET A 1 11.03 7.89 17.76
C MET A 1 10.61 6.67 16.92
N ILE A 2 11.10 6.47 15.69
CA ILE A 2 10.66 5.37 14.80
C ILE A 2 10.96 3.96 15.34
N ALA A 3 12.18 3.72 15.84
CA ALA A 3 12.56 2.40 16.35
C ALA A 3 11.75 1.98 17.59
N ALA A 4 11.40 2.95 18.45
CA ALA A 4 10.56 2.73 19.62
C ALA A 4 9.14 2.33 19.19
N ALA A 5 8.53 3.08 18.27
CA ALA A 5 7.22 2.76 17.71
C ALA A 5 7.18 1.35 17.06
N LEU A 6 8.22 0.99 16.30
CA LEU A 6 8.37 -0.34 15.71
C LEU A 6 8.41 -1.45 16.78
N GLY A 7 9.07 -1.19 17.91
CA GLY A 7 9.15 -2.12 19.04
C GLY A 7 7.79 -2.28 19.71
N THR A 8 7.12 -1.16 20.03
CA THR A 8 5.80 -1.14 20.66
C THR A 8 4.76 -1.86 19.82
N LEU A 9 4.65 -1.56 18.52
CA LEU A 9 3.66 -2.20 17.64
C LEU A 9 3.93 -3.69 17.43
N ALA A 10 5.20 -4.10 17.36
CA ALA A 10 5.55 -5.52 17.25
C ALA A 10 5.25 -6.29 18.54
N ALA A 11 5.35 -5.64 19.71
CA ALA A 11 4.93 -6.23 20.97
C ALA A 11 3.40 -6.34 21.04
N ALA A 12 2.67 -5.27 20.74
CA ALA A 12 1.21 -5.28 20.68
C ALA A 12 0.69 -6.38 19.74
N ALA A 13 1.25 -6.52 18.54
CA ALA A 13 0.86 -7.60 17.61
C ALA A 13 1.15 -9.00 18.16
N ARG A 14 2.22 -9.17 18.95
CA ARG A 14 2.53 -10.46 19.59
C ARG A 14 1.51 -10.79 20.67
N ASP A 15 1.13 -9.80 21.47
CA ASP A 15 0.30 -9.99 22.66
C ASP A 15 -1.18 -10.09 22.28
N GLU A 16 -1.64 -9.25 21.35
CA GLU A 16 -3.03 -9.19 20.89
C GLU A 16 -3.37 -10.23 19.81
N ARG A 17 -2.38 -10.70 19.05
CA ARG A 17 -2.55 -11.72 17.98
C ARG A 17 -3.70 -11.39 17.00
N PRO A 18 -3.69 -10.23 16.32
CA PRO A 18 -4.75 -9.87 15.39
C PRO A 18 -4.82 -10.86 14.21
N ASP A 19 -6.01 -10.99 13.62
CA ASP A 19 -6.26 -11.85 12.46
C ASP A 19 -5.48 -11.41 11.21
N ALA A 20 -5.18 -10.11 11.10
CA ALA A 20 -4.33 -9.56 10.05
C ALA A 20 -3.72 -8.22 10.48
N LEU A 21 -2.56 -7.91 9.91
CA LEU A 21 -1.98 -6.58 9.91
C LEU A 21 -2.28 -5.91 8.56
N VAL A 22 -2.98 -4.78 8.59
CA VAL A 22 -3.17 -3.92 7.41
C VAL A 22 -2.21 -2.74 7.51
N VAL A 23 -1.21 -2.71 6.62
CA VAL A 23 -0.31 -1.56 6.50
C VAL A 23 -0.76 -0.66 5.35
N VAL A 24 -0.73 0.64 5.58
CA VAL A 24 -1.14 1.65 4.60
C VAL A 24 0.05 2.53 4.28
N ASP A 25 0.43 2.58 3.00
CA ASP A 25 1.52 3.44 2.50
C ASP A 25 2.83 3.30 3.33
N PHE A 26 3.60 4.37 3.45
CA PHE A 26 4.78 4.56 4.30
C PHE A 26 5.76 3.39 4.32
N PRO A 27 6.37 3.04 3.16
CA PRO A 27 7.13 1.81 2.98
C PRO A 27 8.34 1.67 3.89
N ASP A 28 9.05 2.76 4.18
CA ASP A 28 10.28 2.70 4.96
C ASP A 28 10.03 2.22 6.40
N PHE A 29 8.84 2.50 6.95
CA PHE A 29 8.38 1.97 8.22
C PHE A 29 7.71 0.60 8.06
N ASN A 30 6.73 0.52 7.17
CA ASN A 30 5.84 -0.64 7.07
C ASN A 30 6.55 -1.90 6.59
N PHE A 31 7.62 -1.81 5.79
CA PHE A 31 8.42 -2.98 5.43
C PHE A 31 9.06 -3.62 6.66
N ARG A 32 9.53 -2.81 7.61
CA ARG A 32 10.17 -3.30 8.83
C ARG A 32 9.13 -3.89 9.78
N LEU A 33 7.97 -3.26 9.92
CA LEU A 33 6.89 -3.73 10.78
C LEU A 33 6.28 -5.02 10.26
N ALA A 34 5.88 -5.04 8.98
CA ALA A 34 5.27 -6.18 8.33
C ALA A 34 6.15 -7.44 8.41
N ARG A 35 7.46 -7.30 8.16
CA ARG A 35 8.40 -8.44 8.30
C ARG A 35 8.47 -8.98 9.72
N ARG A 36 8.37 -8.12 10.74
CA ARG A 36 8.37 -8.57 12.15
C ARG A 36 7.06 -9.28 12.49
N VAL A 37 5.93 -8.70 12.10
CA VAL A 37 4.60 -9.25 12.39
C VAL A 37 4.34 -10.54 11.62
N ARG A 38 4.77 -10.62 10.36
CA ARG A 38 4.70 -11.85 9.55
C ARG A 38 5.42 -13.04 10.20
N ARG A 39 6.57 -12.81 10.85
CA ARG A 39 7.29 -13.87 11.58
C ARG A 39 6.53 -14.40 12.80
N LEU A 40 5.54 -13.66 13.30
CA LEU A 40 4.64 -14.12 14.35
C LEU A 40 3.53 -15.03 13.77
N GLY A 41 3.47 -15.22 12.44
CA GLY A 41 2.42 -15.98 11.77
C GLY A 41 1.15 -15.18 11.52
N ILE A 42 1.19 -13.85 11.70
CA ILE A 42 0.06 -12.96 11.43
C ILE A 42 0.08 -12.57 9.95
N PRO A 43 -1.03 -12.78 9.21
CA PRO A 43 -1.17 -12.36 7.82
C PRO A 43 -0.96 -10.86 7.63
N VAL A 44 -0.33 -10.46 6.52
CA VAL A 44 -0.10 -9.04 6.19
C VAL A 44 -0.82 -8.67 4.90
N VAL A 45 -1.66 -7.64 4.99
CA VAL A 45 -2.27 -6.96 3.84
C VAL A 45 -1.59 -5.59 3.67
N TYR A 46 -1.12 -5.30 2.46
CA TYR A 46 -0.54 -4.01 2.12
C TYR A 46 -1.51 -3.21 1.27
N TYR A 47 -2.08 -2.13 1.81
CA TYR A 47 -2.94 -1.22 1.09
C TYR A 47 -2.18 0.04 0.65
N ILE A 48 -2.39 0.48 -0.59
CA ILE A 48 -1.68 1.63 -1.19
C ILE A 48 -0.17 1.40 -1.05
N SER A 49 0.30 0.31 -1.66
CA SER A 49 1.72 0.01 -1.71
C SER A 49 2.50 1.12 -2.43
N PRO A 50 3.79 1.31 -2.13
CA PRO A 50 4.60 2.29 -2.85
C PRO A 50 4.51 2.07 -4.36
N GLN A 51 4.56 3.14 -5.13
CA GLN A 51 4.49 3.12 -6.60
C GLN A 51 5.65 2.32 -7.24
N ILE A 52 5.64 0.99 -7.16
CA ILE A 52 6.81 0.14 -7.49
C ILE A 52 7.29 0.32 -8.93
N TRP A 53 6.42 0.73 -9.85
CA TRP A 53 6.81 1.11 -11.21
C TRP A 53 7.90 2.21 -11.25
N ALA A 54 7.99 3.06 -10.22
CA ALA A 54 9.03 4.05 -10.05
C ALA A 54 10.26 3.57 -9.23
N TRP A 55 10.28 2.32 -8.74
CA TRP A 55 11.31 1.79 -7.83
C TRP A 55 11.92 0.45 -8.28
N ARG A 56 13.13 0.16 -7.76
CA ARG A 56 13.97 -1.00 -8.17
C ARG A 56 13.33 -2.38 -7.85
N PRO A 57 13.65 -3.45 -8.62
CA PRO A 57 13.19 -4.84 -8.42
C PRO A 57 13.32 -5.38 -6.99
N ARG A 58 14.25 -4.85 -6.19
CA ARG A 58 14.47 -5.22 -4.78
C ARG A 58 13.23 -5.00 -3.90
N ARG A 59 12.42 -3.96 -4.15
CA ARG A 59 11.23 -3.69 -3.33
C ARG A 59 10.10 -4.70 -3.59
N LEU A 60 9.93 -5.12 -4.84
CA LEU A 60 8.96 -6.16 -5.20
C LEU A 60 9.32 -7.50 -4.52
N ALA A 61 10.59 -7.88 -4.56
CA ALA A 61 11.08 -9.07 -3.86
C ALA A 61 10.86 -8.99 -2.34
N ALA A 62 11.07 -7.82 -1.73
CA ALA A 62 10.82 -7.61 -0.32
C ALA A 62 9.34 -7.77 0.04
N ILE A 63 8.42 -7.19 -0.74
CA ILE A 63 6.98 -7.32 -0.52
C ILE A 63 6.53 -8.76 -0.68
N ARG A 64 7.04 -9.48 -1.69
CA ARG A 64 6.76 -10.92 -1.88
C ARG A 64 7.12 -11.76 -0.66
N GLU A 65 8.12 -11.36 0.12
CA GLU A 65 8.53 -12.09 1.31
C GLU A 65 7.53 -11.97 2.47
N PHE A 66 6.82 -10.84 2.59
CA PHE A 66 6.02 -10.56 3.78
C PHE A 66 4.52 -10.39 3.55
N ALA A 67 4.10 -9.96 2.35
CA ALA A 67 2.70 -9.65 2.08
C ALA A 67 1.93 -10.89 1.61
N ASP A 68 0.80 -11.15 2.25
CA ASP A 68 -0.16 -12.18 1.83
C ASP A 68 -1.15 -11.64 0.79
N ARG A 69 -1.39 -10.33 0.81
CA ARG A 69 -2.18 -9.62 -0.20
C ARG A 69 -1.68 -8.18 -0.35
N VAL A 70 -1.66 -7.68 -1.57
CA VAL A 70 -1.50 -6.25 -1.88
C VAL A 70 -2.79 -5.73 -2.49
N LEU A 71 -3.27 -4.59 -1.98
CA LEU A 71 -4.46 -3.91 -2.47
C LEU A 71 -4.01 -2.60 -3.14
N VAL A 72 -4.09 -2.56 -4.47
CA VAL A 72 -3.60 -1.46 -5.30
C VAL A 72 -4.75 -0.56 -5.77
N ILE A 73 -4.43 0.71 -5.99
CA ILE A 73 -5.41 1.74 -6.33
C ILE A 73 -5.30 2.24 -7.77
N PHE A 74 -4.30 1.77 -8.52
CA PHE A 74 -4.23 1.94 -9.96
C PHE A 74 -4.30 0.61 -10.69
N PRO A 75 -5.07 0.51 -11.78
CA PRO A 75 -5.31 -0.78 -12.47
C PRO A 75 -4.03 -1.38 -13.06
N PHE A 76 -3.06 -0.56 -13.48
CA PHE A 76 -1.80 -1.06 -14.05
C PHE A 76 -0.87 -1.68 -13.00
N GLU A 77 -0.99 -1.32 -11.71
CA GLU A 77 -0.14 -1.85 -10.65
C GLU A 77 -0.39 -3.34 -10.43
N GLU A 78 -1.64 -3.78 -10.64
CA GLU A 78 -2.04 -5.17 -10.45
C GLU A 78 -1.21 -6.13 -11.33
N ALA A 79 -0.95 -5.77 -12.59
CA ALA A 79 -0.11 -6.56 -13.48
C ALA A 79 1.34 -6.66 -12.96
N ILE A 80 1.91 -5.55 -12.50
CA ILE A 80 3.29 -5.48 -11.99
C ILE A 80 3.48 -6.44 -10.80
N TYR A 81 2.53 -6.46 -9.87
CA TYR A 81 2.59 -7.34 -8.70
C TYR A 81 2.34 -8.80 -9.07
N ARG A 82 1.37 -9.06 -9.95
CA ARG A 82 1.04 -10.39 -10.45
C ARG A 82 2.25 -11.04 -11.14
N ASP A 83 2.93 -10.29 -12.02
CA ASP A 83 4.15 -10.73 -12.71
C ASP A 83 5.32 -10.94 -11.72
N GLY A 84 5.32 -10.17 -10.62
CA GLY A 84 6.22 -10.34 -9.48
C GLY A 84 5.96 -11.56 -8.60
N GLY A 85 4.87 -12.30 -8.84
CA GLY A 85 4.44 -13.41 -8.02
C GLY A 85 3.90 -12.99 -6.64
N VAL A 86 3.33 -11.79 -6.54
CA VAL A 86 2.72 -11.26 -5.33
C VAL A 86 1.19 -11.33 -5.48
N PRO A 87 0.45 -11.95 -4.53
CA PRO A 87 -1.01 -11.90 -4.55
C PRO A 87 -1.50 -10.46 -4.46
N VAL A 88 -2.27 -10.01 -5.44
CA VAL A 88 -2.68 -8.62 -5.60
C VAL A 88 -4.12 -8.50 -6.09
N GLU A 89 -4.77 -7.39 -5.74
CA GLU A 89 -6.11 -7.03 -6.18
C GLU A 89 -6.22 -5.51 -6.38
N PHE A 90 -6.76 -5.09 -7.51
CA PHE A 90 -7.17 -3.70 -7.73
C PHE A 90 -8.50 -3.40 -7.05
N VAL A 91 -8.51 -2.43 -6.12
CA VAL A 91 -9.68 -2.11 -5.28
C VAL A 91 -10.35 -0.77 -5.59
N GLY A 92 -9.97 -0.12 -6.70
CA GLY A 92 -10.44 1.22 -7.02
C GLY A 92 -9.61 2.33 -6.35
N HIS A 93 -9.90 3.58 -6.73
CA HIS A 93 -9.14 4.73 -6.27
C HIS A 93 -9.97 5.59 -5.31
N PRO A 94 -9.58 5.76 -4.03
CA PRO A 94 -10.40 6.47 -3.03
C PRO A 94 -10.84 7.87 -3.45
N LEU A 95 -9.96 8.62 -4.14
CA LEU A 95 -10.32 9.95 -4.64
C LEU A 95 -11.44 9.92 -5.69
N VAL A 96 -11.58 8.87 -6.50
CA VAL A 96 -12.65 8.79 -7.51
C VAL A 96 -14.01 8.64 -6.83
N ASP A 97 -14.06 7.90 -5.72
CA ASP A 97 -15.28 7.71 -4.95
C ASP A 97 -15.66 8.97 -4.16
N LEU A 98 -14.66 9.70 -3.64
CA LEU A 98 -14.88 10.90 -2.83
C LEU A 98 -15.08 12.18 -3.65
N ALA A 99 -14.39 12.32 -4.78
CA ALA A 99 -14.39 13.54 -5.57
C ALA A 99 -15.50 13.52 -6.61
N LYS A 100 -16.48 14.41 -6.45
CA LYS A 100 -17.44 14.74 -7.49
C LYS A 100 -16.93 15.96 -8.26
N ALA A 101 -16.65 15.78 -9.54
CA ALA A 101 -16.30 16.90 -10.42
C ALA A 101 -17.44 17.93 -10.42
N ARG A 102 -17.12 19.18 -10.07
CA ARG A 102 -18.10 20.28 -10.04
C ARG A 102 -18.30 20.95 -11.39
N THR A 103 -17.37 20.72 -12.32
CA THR A 103 -17.35 21.32 -13.65
C THR A 103 -16.64 20.39 -14.62
N THR A 104 -16.82 20.60 -15.92
CA THR A 104 -16.10 19.84 -16.95
C THR A 104 -14.66 20.30 -17.07
N ARG A 105 -13.79 19.44 -17.62
CA ARG A 105 -12.38 19.78 -17.89
C ARG A 105 -12.26 21.07 -18.70
N ASP A 106 -12.99 21.18 -19.82
CA ASP A 106 -12.87 22.33 -20.72
C ASP A 106 -13.28 23.63 -20.04
N ARG A 107 -14.38 23.60 -19.27
CA ARG A 107 -14.83 24.77 -18.51
C ARG A 107 -13.83 25.17 -17.43
N PHE A 108 -13.26 24.19 -16.71
CA PHE A 108 -12.21 24.45 -15.72
C PHE A 108 -10.98 25.12 -16.36
N LEU A 109 -10.52 24.63 -17.51
CA LEU A 109 -9.34 25.19 -18.19
C LEU A 109 -9.54 26.65 -18.59
N VAL A 110 -10.73 26.98 -19.12
CA VAL A 110 -11.09 28.36 -19.48
C VAL A 110 -11.17 29.25 -18.23
N GLU A 111 -11.89 28.82 -17.18
CA GLU A 111 -12.09 29.60 -15.95
C GLU A 111 -10.75 29.88 -15.23
N GLN A 112 -9.82 28.93 -15.25
CA GLN A 112 -8.51 29.05 -14.61
C GLN A 112 -7.43 29.64 -15.53
N ARG A 113 -7.76 30.00 -16.77
CA ARG A 113 -6.80 30.52 -17.78
C ARG A 113 -5.61 29.58 -18.01
N LEU A 114 -5.91 28.28 -18.07
CA LEU A 114 -4.94 27.20 -18.29
C LEU A 114 -4.94 26.70 -19.76
N SER A 115 -5.71 27.35 -20.62
CA SER A 115 -5.82 27.12 -22.07
C SER A 115 -5.43 28.37 -22.85
#